data_AF-A0A4Y2IVH3-F1
#
_entry.id   AF-A0A4Y2IVH3-F1
#
_cell.length_a   1.000
_cell.length_b   1.000
_cell.length_c   1.000
_cell.angle_alpha   90.00
_cell.angle_beta   90.00
_cell.angle_gamma   90.00
#
_symmetry.space_group_name_H-M   'P 1'
#
loop_
_entity.id
_entity.type
_entity.pdbx_description
1 polymer ?
#
loop_
_entity_poly.entity_id
_entity_poly.type
_entity_poly.pdbx_seq_one_letter_code
_entity_poly.pdbx_strand_id
1 'polypeptide(L)'
;MEGTAFNLQKQISFLKKTLTQLSLETWQREWEEGTTSRHTFDVLPKVAPISRQWSRNEILFVTGYGLFPSHFKIFGLAVSDNCACGAEGTPFHYATSCPRLALFPFVSKLPL
;
A
#
# COMPACT_ATOMS: atom_id res chain seq x y z
N MET A 1 15.64 -16.64 40.92
CA MET A 1 15.32 -16.96 39.51
C MET A 1 16.64 -16.96 38.77
N GLU A 2 17.13 -18.14 38.45
CA GLU A 2 18.47 -18.34 37.89
C GLU A 2 18.42 -18.03 36.39
N GLY A 3 19.05 -16.92 36.00
CA GLY A 3 19.08 -16.47 34.62
C GLY A 3 20.02 -17.35 33.82
N THR A 4 19.47 -18.29 33.06
CA THR A 4 20.24 -19.07 32.09
C THR A 4 20.77 -18.15 31.01
N ALA A 5 22.08 -17.94 31.00
CA ALA A 5 22.78 -17.25 29.94
C ALA A 5 22.59 -18.02 28.63
N PHE A 6 21.73 -17.52 27.76
CA PHE A 6 21.51 -18.10 26.44
C PHE A 6 22.75 -17.79 25.58
N ASN A 7 23.65 -18.77 25.46
CA ASN A 7 24.84 -18.63 24.62
C ASN A 7 24.41 -18.69 23.16
N LEU A 8 24.22 -17.52 22.55
CA LEU A 8 23.91 -17.41 21.13
C LEU A 8 25.17 -17.81 20.35
N GLN A 9 25.21 -19.06 19.87
CA GLN A 9 26.28 -19.60 19.01
C GLN A 9 26.55 -18.78 17.74
N LYS A 10 25.65 -17.86 17.38
CA LYS A 10 25.75 -16.98 16.21
C LYS A 10 25.72 -15.53 16.63
N GLN A 11 26.43 -14.68 15.88
CA GLN A 11 26.42 -13.24 16.11
C GLN A 11 25.00 -12.65 16.07
N ILE A 12 24.74 -11.64 16.91
CA ILE A 12 23.45 -10.95 16.99
C ILE A 12 23.01 -10.39 15.63
N SER A 13 23.94 -9.93 14.79
CA SER A 13 23.68 -9.45 13.42
C SER A 13 23.06 -10.53 12.53
N PHE A 14 23.56 -11.77 12.61
CA PHE A 14 23.02 -12.92 11.89
C PHE A 14 21.60 -13.24 12.34
N LEU A 15 21.36 -13.22 13.65
CA LEU A 15 20.04 -13.49 14.22
C LEU A 15 19.04 -12.40 13.82
N LYS A 16 19.42 -11.12 13.91
CA LYS A 16 18.59 -9.99 13.44
C LYS A 16 18.22 -10.14 11.97
N LYS A 17 19.19 -10.44 11.10
CA LYS A 17 18.93 -10.63 9.66
C LYS A 17 17.97 -11.79 9.41
N THR A 18 18.18 -12.92 10.07
CA THR A 18 17.31 -14.11 9.96
C THR A 18 15.89 -13.79 10.41
N LEU A 19 15.73 -13.12 11.55
CA LEU A 19 14.42 -12.71 12.06
C LEU A 19 13.71 -11.75 11.10
N THR A 20 14.40 -10.71 10.62
CA THR A 20 13.83 -9.78 9.65
C THR A 20 13.37 -10.49 8.37
N GLN A 21 14.17 -11.43 7.87
CA GLN A 21 13.80 -12.20 6.69
C GLN A 21 12.53 -13.05 6.92
N LEU A 22 12.48 -13.82 8.01
CA LEU A 22 11.33 -14.65 8.34
C LEU A 22 10.05 -13.81 8.57
N SER A 23 10.19 -12.65 9.21
CA SER A 23 9.09 -11.71 9.39
C SER A 23 8.58 -11.15 8.06
N LEU A 24 9.47 -10.78 7.13
CA LEU A 24 9.07 -10.30 5.81
C LEU A 24 8.40 -11.39 4.97
N GLU A 25 8.91 -12.62 5.00
CA GLU A 25 8.30 -13.76 4.30
C GLU A 25 6.89 -14.07 4.83
N THR A 26 6.74 -14.06 6.16
CA THR A 26 5.43 -14.26 6.80
C THR A 26 4.46 -13.15 6.42
N TRP A 27 4.90 -11.89 6.49
CA TRP A 27 4.08 -10.74 6.13
C TRP A 27 3.70 -10.73 4.65
N GLN A 28 4.63 -11.09 3.76
CA GLN A 28 4.35 -11.20 2.33
C GLN A 28 3.27 -12.25 2.05
N ARG A 29 3.30 -13.40 2.73
CA ARG A 29 2.28 -14.45 2.56
C ARG A 29 0.90 -13.97 3.01
N GLU A 30 0.81 -13.34 4.17
CA GLU A 30 -0.44 -12.74 4.65
C GLU A 30 -0.95 -11.64 3.70
N TRP A 31 -0.03 -10.88 3.11
CA TRP A 31 -0.37 -9.85 2.13
C TRP A 31 -0.94 -10.43 0.83
N GLU A 32 -0.39 -11.55 0.35
CA GLU A 32 -0.84 -12.25 -0.85
C GLU A 32 -2.19 -12.95 -0.65
N GLU A 33 -2.39 -13.60 0.49
CA GLU A 33 -3.61 -14.34 0.84
C GLU A 33 -4.75 -13.42 1.35
N GLY A 34 -4.43 -12.19 1.74
CA GLY A 34 -5.38 -11.23 2.29
C GLY A 34 -6.46 -10.78 1.29
N THR A 35 -7.70 -10.69 1.77
CA THR A 35 -8.87 -10.27 0.97
C THR A 35 -9.24 -8.80 1.13
N THR A 36 -8.67 -8.12 2.12
CA THR A 36 -8.92 -6.69 2.41
C THR A 36 -7.87 -5.80 1.75
N SER A 37 -8.19 -4.51 1.58
CA SER A 37 -7.25 -3.49 1.08
C SER A 37 -6.57 -3.87 -0.25
N ARG A 38 -7.29 -4.57 -1.13
CA ARG A 38 -6.77 -5.08 -2.41
C ARG A 38 -6.24 -3.99 -3.32
N HIS A 39 -6.81 -2.79 -3.29
CA HIS A 39 -6.26 -1.63 -3.99
C HIS A 39 -4.80 -1.34 -3.61
N THR A 40 -4.48 -1.36 -2.31
CA THR A 40 -3.11 -1.17 -1.83
C THR A 40 -2.20 -2.30 -2.31
N PHE A 41 -2.70 -3.54 -2.34
CA PHE A 41 -1.95 -4.68 -2.88
C PHE A 41 -1.67 -4.51 -4.37
N ASP A 42 -2.66 -4.07 -5.15
CA ASP A 42 -2.54 -3.93 -6.60
C ASP A 42 -1.48 -2.87 -6.97
N VAL A 43 -1.30 -1.84 -6.13
CA VAL A 43 -0.24 -0.83 -6.31
C VAL A 43 1.10 -1.27 -5.69
N LEU A 44 1.08 -1.95 -4.54
CA LEU A 44 2.27 -2.40 -3.81
C LEU A 44 2.15 -3.88 -3.43
N PRO A 45 2.40 -4.79 -4.39
CA PRO A 45 2.21 -6.22 -4.16
C PRO A 45 3.32 -6.83 -3.30
N LYS A 46 4.45 -6.14 -3.12
CA LYS A 46 5.59 -6.62 -2.34
C LYS A 46 5.80 -5.80 -1.08
N VAL A 47 5.82 -6.48 0.06
CA VAL A 47 6.16 -5.88 1.34
C VAL A 47 7.66 -5.63 1.38
N ALA A 48 8.02 -4.46 1.85
CA ALA A 48 9.40 -4.10 2.09
C ALA A 48 9.45 -3.17 3.30
N PRO A 49 10.57 -3.18 4.05
CA PRO A 49 10.86 -2.13 5.01
C PRO A 49 11.16 -0.83 4.25
N ILE A 50 10.12 -0.13 3.82
CA ILE A 50 10.25 1.13 3.10
C ILE A 50 10.56 2.24 4.10
N SER A 51 11.73 2.87 3.96
CA SER A 51 12.15 4.04 4.75
C SER A 51 11.97 5.36 4.02
N ARG A 52 11.46 5.35 2.79
CA ARG A 52 11.27 6.57 1.99
C ARG A 52 10.13 7.39 2.57
N GLN A 53 10.29 8.72 2.57
CA GLN A 53 9.22 9.65 2.91
C GLN A 53 8.16 9.67 1.80
N TRP A 54 6.91 9.39 2.15
CA TRP A 54 5.77 9.41 1.25
C TRP A 54 5.12 10.78 1.26
N SER A 55 4.79 11.32 0.09
CA SER A 55 3.96 12.52 0.00
C SER A 55 2.50 12.18 0.34
N ARG A 56 1.74 13.18 0.78
CA ARG A 56 0.30 13.01 1.07
C ARG A 56 -0.46 12.42 -0.11
N ASN A 57 -0.16 12.84 -1.34
CA ASN A 57 -0.85 12.38 -2.54
C ASN A 57 -0.52 10.92 -2.86
N GLU A 58 0.73 10.48 -2.65
CA GLU A 58 1.11 9.07 -2.82
C GLU A 58 0.42 8.17 -1.79
N ILE A 59 0.31 8.61 -0.53
CA ILE A 59 -0.42 7.87 0.50
C ILE A 59 -1.89 7.73 0.12
N LEU A 60 -2.54 8.85 -0.26
CA LEU A 60 -3.94 8.87 -0.68
C LEU A 60 -4.16 7.94 -1.89
N PHE A 61 -3.31 8.05 -2.92
CA PHE A 61 -3.37 7.18 -4.09
C PHE A 61 -3.23 5.70 -3.72
N VAL A 62 -2.14 5.31 -3.04
CA VAL A 62 -1.85 3.89 -2.73
C VAL A 62 -2.96 3.26 -1.89
N THR A 63 -3.40 3.98 -0.87
CA THR A 63 -4.44 3.48 0.02
C THR A 63 -5.83 3.50 -0.63
N GLY A 64 -5.98 4.14 -1.80
CA GLY A 64 -7.26 4.36 -2.46
C GLY A 64 -8.18 5.32 -1.68
N TYR A 65 -7.63 6.05 -0.71
CA TYR A 65 -8.33 7.06 0.05
C TYR A 65 -8.18 8.41 -0.65
N GLY A 66 -9.27 9.16 -0.77
CA GLY A 66 -9.22 10.49 -1.38
C GLY A 66 -10.55 10.89 -1.96
N LEU A 67 -10.53 11.98 -2.73
CA LEU A 67 -11.70 12.50 -3.44
C LEU A 67 -12.01 11.65 -4.69
N PHE A 68 -12.05 10.33 -4.53
CA PHE A 68 -12.37 9.39 -5.59
C PHE A 68 -13.85 9.00 -5.47
N PRO A 69 -14.65 9.14 -6.54
CA PRO A 69 -16.04 8.69 -6.53
C PRO A 69 -16.21 7.22 -6.10
N SER A 70 -15.26 6.34 -6.48
CA SER A 70 -15.26 4.94 -6.03
C SER A 70 -15.15 4.81 -4.51
N HIS A 71 -14.32 5.64 -3.87
CA HIS A 71 -14.18 5.69 -2.42
C HIS A 71 -15.47 6.16 -1.75
N PHE A 72 -16.08 7.24 -2.26
CA PHE A 72 -17.33 7.75 -1.71
C PHE A 72 -18.51 6.78 -1.84
N LYS A 73 -18.57 5.99 -2.90
CA LYS A 73 -19.59 4.95 -3.08
C LYS A 73 -19.50 3.87 -2.00
N ILE A 74 -18.29 3.45 -1.62
CA ILE A 74 -18.08 2.46 -0.55
C ILE A 74 -18.63 2.97 0.80
N PHE A 75 -18.50 4.27 1.07
CA PHE A 75 -19.02 4.90 2.29
C PHE A 75 -20.49 5.37 2.18
N GLY A 76 -21.16 5.11 1.06
CA GLY A 76 -22.53 5.59 0.83
C GLY A 76 -22.67 7.11 0.75
N LEU A 77 -21.56 7.84 0.53
CA LEU A 77 -21.54 9.30 0.41
C LEU A 77 -21.84 9.77 -1.02
N ALA A 78 -21.74 8.89 -2.01
CA ALA A 78 -22.06 9.15 -3.41
C ALA A 78 -22.98 8.06 -3.98
N VAL A 79 -23.91 8.48 -4.85
CA VAL A 79 -24.85 7.58 -5.55
C VAL A 79 -24.15 6.77 -6.65
N SER A 80 -23.11 7.33 -7.26
CA SER A 80 -22.32 6.70 -8.33
C SER A 80 -20.83 6.81 -8.06
N ASP A 81 -20.09 5.81 -8.53
CA ASP A 81 -18.62 5.76 -8.59
C ASP A 81 -18.07 6.38 -9.87
N ASN A 82 -18.90 7.02 -10.69
CA ASN A 82 -18.45 7.59 -11.95
C ASN A 82 -17.69 8.92 -11.75
N CYS A 83 -16.64 9.10 -12.52
CA CYS A 83 -15.97 10.38 -12.72
C CYS A 83 -16.86 11.34 -13.53
N ALA A 84 -16.63 12.65 -13.38
CA ALA A 84 -17.28 13.68 -14.18
C ALA A 84 -17.03 13.56 -15.70
N CYS A 85 -16.05 12.77 -16.14
CA CYS A 85 -15.84 12.46 -17.55
C CYS A 85 -16.65 11.24 -18.04
N GLY A 86 -17.43 10.59 -17.18
CA GLY A 86 -18.30 9.45 -17.50
C GLY A 86 -17.65 8.07 -17.36
N ALA A 87 -16.35 7.99 -17.07
CA ALA A 87 -15.65 6.73 -16.77
C ALA A 87 -15.71 6.39 -15.28
N GLU A 88 -15.24 5.21 -14.89
CA GLU A 88 -15.13 4.82 -13.48
C GLU A 88 -14.16 5.74 -12.71
N GLY A 89 -14.59 6.28 -11.59
CA GLY A 89 -13.87 7.26 -10.78
C GLY A 89 -12.84 6.63 -9.84
N THR A 90 -12.03 5.69 -10.33
CA THR A 90 -10.97 5.04 -9.55
C THR A 90 -9.72 5.91 -9.43
N PRO A 91 -8.89 5.70 -8.40
CA PRO A 91 -7.59 6.38 -8.30
C PRO A 91 -6.74 6.24 -9.57
N PHE A 92 -6.68 5.03 -10.15
CA PHE A 92 -5.97 4.75 -11.40
C PHE A 92 -6.50 5.56 -12.59
N HIS A 93 -7.82 5.70 -12.74
CA HIS A 93 -8.41 6.52 -13.79
C HIS A 93 -7.95 7.98 -13.69
N TYR A 94 -7.99 8.54 -12.49
CA TYR A 94 -7.52 9.91 -12.24
C TYR A 94 -6.02 10.10 -12.48
N ALA A 95 -5.21 9.07 -12.23
CA ALA A 95 -3.77 9.12 -12.46
C ALA A 95 -3.36 9.00 -13.93
N THR A 96 -4.14 8.29 -14.75
CA THR A 96 -3.68 7.86 -16.09
C THR A 96 -4.55 8.34 -17.25
N SER A 97 -5.85 8.52 -17.04
CA SER A 97 -6.83 8.51 -18.13
C SER A 97 -7.88 9.62 -18.06
N CYS A 98 -7.99 10.37 -16.95
CA CYS A 98 -9.03 11.39 -16.78
C CYS A 98 -8.72 12.68 -17.56
N PRO A 99 -9.55 13.09 -18.55
CA PRO A 99 -9.30 14.31 -19.33
C PRO A 99 -9.62 15.60 -18.58
N ARG A 100 -10.42 15.52 -17.50
CA ARG A 100 -11.03 16.68 -16.83
C ARG A 100 -10.39 17.10 -15.52
N LEU A 101 -9.56 16.25 -14.89
CA LEU A 101 -8.95 16.53 -13.58
C LEU A 101 -7.49 16.04 -13.54
N ALA A 102 -6.57 16.97 -13.75
CA ALA A 102 -5.15 16.86 -13.39
C ALA A 102 -4.94 17.08 -11.87
N LEU A 103 -5.83 16.58 -11.01
CA LEU A 103 -5.75 16.81 -9.56
C LEU A 103 -4.62 16.02 -8.89
N PHE A 104 -3.96 15.11 -9.62
CA PHE A 104 -2.83 14.33 -9.15
C PHE A 104 -1.68 14.38 -10.16
N PRO A 105 -0.86 15.46 -10.19
CA PRO A 105 0.20 15.61 -11.18
C PRO A 105 1.34 14.59 -11.08
N PHE A 106 1.35 13.65 -10.14
CA PHE A 106 2.55 12.86 -9.87
C PHE A 106 2.23 11.47 -9.31
N VAL A 107 2.17 10.49 -10.20
CA VAL A 107 2.40 9.07 -9.89
C VAL A 107 3.71 8.60 -10.56
N SER A 108 4.60 9.51 -10.96
CA SER A 108 5.82 9.15 -11.72
C SER A 108 6.93 8.50 -10.87
N LYS A 109 6.64 8.15 -9.60
CA LYS A 109 7.60 7.56 -8.64
C LYS A 109 7.10 6.30 -7.95
N LEU A 110 5.89 5.84 -8.28
CA LEU A 110 5.38 4.56 -7.86
C LEU A 110 5.62 3.58 -9.01
N PRO A 111 6.10 2.35 -8.74
CA PRO A 111 6.11 1.31 -9.75
C PRO A 111 4.64 0.95 -10.03
N LEU A 112 4.05 1.57 -11.06
CA LEU A 112 2.84 1.07 -11.69
C LEU A 112 3.16 -0.19 -12.48
#